data_AF-A0A1W5XMM0-F1
#
_entry.id   AF-A0A1W5XMM0-F1
#
_cell.length_a   1.000
_cell.length_b   1.000
_cell.length_c   1.000
_cell.angle_alpha   90.00
_cell.angle_beta   90.00
_cell.angle_gamma   90.00
#
_symmetry.space_group_name_H-M   'P 1'
#
loop_
_entity.id
_entity.type
_entity.pdbx_description
1 polymer ?
#
loop_
_entity_poly.entity_id
_entity_poly.type
_entity_poly.pdbx_seq_one_letter_code
_entity_poly.pdbx_strand_id
1 'polypeptide(L)'
;MAAGPAGAHPKTGTVEIRCPDGGWLAVCGPDDLIPGRGVAALLPDGSQAALFLDRAGRIHAIGNRDPFTGAQVLSRGLTGSAAGRPFVASPLLKQRFDLATGDCLDDPEVSVPAYGVRVRGPERKAAQGAGRAH
;
A
#
# COMPACT_ATOMS: atom_id res chain seq x y z
N MET A 1 -12.49 24.33 -6.70
CA MET A 1 -11.05 24.08 -6.42
C MET A 1 -10.63 22.91 -7.29
N ALA A 2 -9.72 23.16 -8.23
CA ALA A 2 -9.34 22.20 -9.27
C ALA A 2 -8.59 21.01 -8.67
N ALA A 3 -9.07 19.79 -8.95
CA ALA A 3 -8.31 18.58 -8.74
C ALA A 3 -7.08 18.66 -9.67
N GLY A 4 -5.89 18.84 -9.10
CA GLY A 4 -4.62 18.71 -9.84
C GLY A 4 -4.50 17.32 -10.46
N PRO A 5 -3.64 17.14 -11.49
CA PRO A 5 -3.54 15.90 -12.22
C PRO A 5 -3.19 14.77 -11.26
N ALA A 6 -4.13 13.86 -11.02
CA ALA A 6 -3.89 12.63 -10.29
C ALA A 6 -2.70 11.94 -10.97
N GLY A 7 -1.61 11.74 -10.22
CA GLY A 7 -0.39 11.13 -10.72
C GLY A 7 -0.73 9.85 -11.47
N ALA A 8 -0.13 9.68 -12.64
CA ALA A 8 -0.37 8.57 -13.55
C ALA A 8 -0.04 7.24 -12.89
N HIS A 9 -0.99 6.70 -12.12
CA HIS A 9 -0.85 5.36 -11.57
C HIS A 9 -1.07 4.36 -12.72
N PRO A 10 -0.20 3.36 -12.87
CA PRO A 10 -0.41 2.32 -13.86
C PRO A 10 -1.77 1.67 -13.60
N LYS A 11 -2.70 1.82 -14.55
CA LYS A 11 -4.03 1.18 -14.50
C LYS A 11 -3.99 -0.32 -14.79
N THR A 12 -2.83 -0.84 -15.15
CA THR A 12 -2.67 -2.24 -15.52
C THR A 12 -1.52 -2.85 -14.76
N GLY A 13 -1.81 -3.98 -14.11
CA GLY A 13 -0.85 -4.75 -13.34
C GLY A 13 -1.46 -5.30 -12.06
N THR A 14 -0.60 -5.86 -11.22
CA THR A 14 -0.95 -6.38 -9.90
C THR A 14 -0.08 -5.69 -8.87
N VAL A 15 -0.71 -5.15 -7.83
CA VAL A 15 -0.01 -4.58 -6.68
C VAL A 15 0.49 -5.73 -5.83
N GLU A 16 1.80 -5.78 -5.64
CA GLU A 16 2.48 -6.80 -4.85
C GLU A 16 3.15 -6.16 -3.63
N ILE A 17 2.99 -6.79 -2.46
CA ILE A 17 3.69 -6.44 -1.23
C ILE A 17 4.87 -7.38 -1.04
N ARG A 18 6.03 -6.83 -0.66
CA ARG A 18 7.19 -7.61 -0.24
C ARG A 18 6.96 -8.20 1.13
N CYS A 19 6.89 -9.52 1.19
CA CYS A 19 6.76 -10.27 2.42
C CYS A 19 8.11 -10.32 3.18
N PRO A 20 8.08 -10.43 4.52
CA PRO A 20 9.30 -10.59 5.33
C PRO A 20 10.13 -11.83 5.00
N ASP A 21 9.49 -12.88 4.50
CA ASP A 21 10.13 -14.12 4.01
C ASP A 21 10.90 -13.95 2.68
N GLY A 22 10.86 -12.75 2.09
CA GLY A 22 11.53 -12.40 0.84
C GLY A 22 10.68 -12.56 -0.42
N GLY A 23 9.46 -13.09 -0.29
CA GLY A 23 8.51 -13.23 -1.39
C GLY A 23 7.79 -11.93 -1.77
N TRP A 24 7.05 -11.97 -2.88
CA TRP A 24 6.11 -10.93 -3.26
C TRP A 24 4.70 -11.51 -3.26
N LEU A 25 3.79 -10.90 -2.50
CA LEU A 25 2.39 -11.30 -2.43
C LEU A 25 1.55 -10.38 -3.30
N ALA A 26 0.90 -10.95 -4.31
CA ALA A 26 -0.14 -10.28 -5.09
C ALA A 26 -1.36 -10.00 -4.21
N VAL A 27 -1.77 -8.73 -4.11
CA VAL A 27 -2.91 -8.33 -3.28
C VAL A 27 -4.13 -7.95 -4.12
N CYS A 28 -4.02 -6.94 -4.97
CA CYS A 28 -5.14 -6.41 -5.74
C CYS A 28 -4.67 -5.69 -7.01
N GLY A 29 -5.61 -5.32 -7.88
CA GLY A 29 -5.32 -4.42 -8.98
C GLY A 29 -5.09 -3.00 -8.49
N PRO A 30 -4.29 -2.18 -9.19
CA PRO A 30 -4.12 -0.77 -8.86
C PRO A 30 -5.44 0.02 -8.93
N ASP A 31 -6.39 -0.43 -9.76
CA ASP A 31 -7.74 0.17 -9.89
C ASP A 31 -8.64 -0.10 -8.67
N ASP A 32 -8.34 -1.11 -7.85
CA ASP A 32 -9.08 -1.40 -6.61
C ASP A 32 -8.66 -0.48 -5.45
N LEU A 33 -7.52 0.20 -5.60
CA LEU A 33 -7.01 1.14 -4.60
C LEU A 33 -7.64 2.52 -4.80
N ILE A 34 -8.47 2.92 -3.84
CA ILE A 34 -9.10 4.23 -3.81
C ILE A 34 -8.30 5.15 -2.89
N PRO A 35 -7.84 6.33 -3.36
CA PRO A 35 -7.16 7.27 -2.48
C PRO A 35 -8.02 7.61 -1.28
N GLY A 36 -7.47 7.52 -0.07
CA GLY A 36 -8.26 7.68 1.15
C GLY A 36 -8.65 6.38 1.84
N ARG A 37 -8.65 5.25 1.13
CA ARG A 37 -9.14 3.96 1.62
C ARG A 37 -8.00 2.95 1.70
N GLY A 38 -7.77 2.41 2.89
CA GLY A 38 -6.81 1.33 3.07
C GLY A 38 -7.37 -0.03 2.67
N VAL A 39 -6.50 -0.92 2.21
CA VAL A 39 -6.80 -2.33 1.94
C VAL A 39 -5.92 -3.18 2.83
N ALA A 40 -6.53 -4.06 3.63
CA ALA A 40 -5.79 -5.02 4.44
C ALA A 40 -5.41 -6.25 3.60
N ALA A 41 -4.17 -6.70 3.74
CA ALA A 41 -3.63 -7.90 3.12
C ALA A 41 -3.06 -8.82 4.20
N LEU A 42 -3.39 -10.11 4.15
CA LEU A 42 -2.80 -11.14 5.01
C LEU A 42 -1.52 -11.66 4.36
N LEU A 43 -0.40 -11.51 5.06
CA LEU A 43 0.90 -11.99 4.62
C LEU A 43 1.06 -13.49 4.96
N PRO A 44 1.94 -14.23 4.25
CA PRO A 44 2.13 -15.67 4.46
C PRO A 44 2.62 -16.04 5.86
N ASP A 45 3.29 -15.12 6.55
CA ASP A 45 3.77 -15.27 7.93
C ASP A 45 2.66 -15.06 8.99
N GLY A 46 1.42 -14.79 8.55
CA GLY A 46 0.28 -14.51 9.41
C GLY A 46 0.18 -13.05 9.87
N SER A 47 1.16 -12.20 9.54
CA SER A 47 1.05 -10.77 9.77
C SER A 47 0.10 -10.13 8.76
N GLN A 48 -0.38 -8.91 9.03
CA GLN A 48 -1.20 -8.18 8.06
C GLN A 48 -0.59 -6.84 7.72
N ALA A 49 -0.57 -6.54 6.43
CA ALA A 49 -0.21 -5.24 5.89
C ALA A 49 -1.48 -4.46 5.52
N ALA A 50 -1.38 -3.14 5.56
CA ALA A 50 -2.36 -2.19 5.10
C ALA A 50 -1.76 -1.39 3.93
N LEU A 51 -2.35 -1.56 2.76
CA LEU A 51 -2.04 -0.81 1.54
C LEU A 51 -2.81 0.49 1.50
N PHE A 52 -2.14 1.56 1.10
CA PHE A 52 -2.74 2.87 0.91
C PHE A 52 -2.27 3.49 -0.39
N LEU A 53 -3.22 4.11 -1.11
CA LEU A 53 -2.91 4.98 -2.24
C LEU A 53 -2.95 6.43 -1.75
N ASP A 54 -1.84 7.14 -1.89
CA ASP A 54 -1.79 8.57 -1.57
C ASP A 54 -2.45 9.41 -2.67
N ARG A 55 -2.69 10.70 -2.39
CA ARG A 55 -3.28 11.62 -3.38
C ARG A 55 -2.36 11.94 -4.55
N ALA A 56 -1.07 11.67 -4.44
CA ALA A 56 -0.10 11.83 -5.52
C ALA A 56 -0.06 10.60 -6.45
N GLY A 57 -0.83 9.55 -6.15
CA GLY A 57 -0.76 8.30 -6.86
C GLY A 57 0.53 7.56 -6.55
N ARG A 58 0.87 7.38 -5.28
CA ARG A 58 1.92 6.45 -4.81
C ARG A 58 1.28 5.44 -3.87
N ILE A 59 1.64 4.17 -4.05
CA ILE A 59 1.16 3.09 -3.18
C ILE A 59 2.19 2.86 -2.09
N HIS A 60 1.70 2.76 -0.86
CA HIS A 60 2.47 2.48 0.33
C HIS A 60 1.87 1.28 1.04
N ALA A 61 2.69 0.48 1.71
CA ALA A 61 2.23 -0.61 2.57
C ALA A 61 2.92 -0.54 3.92
N ILE A 62 2.13 -0.57 4.99
CA ILE A 62 2.59 -0.59 6.38
C ILE A 62 1.89 -1.71 7.14
N GLY A 63 2.30 -2.00 8.38
CA GLY A 63 1.59 -2.93 9.25
C GLY A 63 0.13 -2.50 9.45
N ASN A 64 -0.81 -3.44 9.40
CA ASN A 64 -2.22 -3.17 9.73
C ASN A 64 -2.46 -3.16 11.25
N ARG A 65 -1.50 -3.69 12.03
CA ARG A 65 -1.56 -3.76 13.49
C ARG A 65 -1.20 -2.43 14.10
N ASP A 66 -2.12 -1.87 14.86
CA ASP A 66 -1.87 -0.71 15.71
C ASP A 66 -0.97 -1.16 16.89
N PRO A 67 0.22 -0.55 17.09
CA PRO A 67 1.17 -1.00 18.11
C PRO A 67 0.73 -0.71 19.54
N PHE A 68 -0.20 0.23 19.74
CA PHE A 68 -0.68 0.64 21.06
C PHE A 68 -1.84 -0.24 21.54
N THR A 69 -2.77 -0.55 20.63
CA THR A 69 -3.95 -1.37 20.94
C THR A 69 -3.80 -2.84 20.55
N GLY A 70 -2.83 -3.15 19.69
CA GLY A 70 -2.64 -4.48 19.12
C GLY A 70 -3.69 -4.88 18.07
N ALA A 71 -4.62 -3.98 17.71
CA ALA A 71 -5.74 -4.27 16.83
C ALA A 71 -5.41 -4.05 15.35
N GLN A 72 -6.03 -4.85 14.48
CA GLN A 72 -5.81 -4.84 13.03
C GLN A 72 -6.67 -3.77 12.31
N VAL A 73 -6.51 -2.51 12.68
CA VAL A 73 -7.43 -1.42 12.31
C VAL A 73 -6.84 -0.31 11.47
N LEU A 74 -5.52 -0.28 11.23
CA LEU A 74 -4.87 0.85 10.56
C LEU A 74 -5.38 1.04 9.13
N SER A 75 -5.71 -0.03 8.40
CA SER A 75 -6.35 0.03 7.07
C SER A 75 -7.67 0.81 7.04
N ARG A 76 -8.35 0.97 8.19
CA ARG A 76 -9.59 1.74 8.34
C ARG A 76 -9.34 3.16 8.85
N GLY A 77 -8.08 3.51 9.08
CA GLY A 77 -7.67 4.83 9.53
C GLY A 77 -7.86 5.91 8.47
N LEU A 78 -7.89 7.15 8.93
CA LEU A 78 -8.04 8.31 8.05
C LEU A 78 -6.68 8.67 7.47
N THR A 79 -6.54 8.67 6.14
CA THR A 79 -5.30 9.12 5.51
C THR A 79 -5.30 10.63 5.29
N GLY A 80 -4.12 11.23 5.41
CA GLY A 80 -3.89 12.66 5.23
C GLY A 80 -2.47 12.94 4.75
N SER A 81 -2.15 14.22 4.64
CA SER A 81 -0.77 14.66 4.42
C SER A 81 -0.46 15.81 5.36
N ALA A 82 0.70 15.74 6.01
CA ALA A 82 1.22 16.79 6.88
C ALA A 82 2.63 17.16 6.42
N ALA A 83 2.86 18.43 6.11
CA ALA A 83 4.15 18.92 5.60
C ALA A 83 4.72 18.11 4.41
N GLY A 84 3.84 17.60 3.53
CA GLY A 84 4.21 16.79 2.37
C GLY A 84 4.42 15.29 2.66
N ARG A 85 4.33 14.86 3.93
CA ARG A 85 4.43 13.44 4.33
C ARG A 85 3.03 12.81 4.35
N PRO A 86 2.78 11.71 3.60
CA PRO A 86 1.52 11.00 3.68
C PRO A 86 1.44 10.22 5.00
N PHE A 87 0.32 10.33 5.71
CA PHE A 87 0.13 9.63 6.99
C PHE A 87 -1.25 8.97 7.07
N VAL A 88 -1.39 7.99 7.95
CA VAL A 88 -2.68 7.42 8.37
C VAL A 88 -2.88 7.62 9.87
N ALA A 89 -4.05 8.13 10.25
CA ALA A 89 -4.44 8.27 11.65
C ALA A 89 -5.22 7.02 12.10
N SER A 90 -4.78 6.39 13.18
CA SER A 90 -5.48 5.25 13.80
C SER A 90 -6.90 5.65 14.20
N PRO A 91 -7.93 4.87 13.84
CA PRO A 91 -9.31 5.20 14.17
C PRO A 91 -9.59 5.10 15.68
N LEU A 92 -8.77 4.36 16.43
CA LEU A 92 -8.96 4.16 17.88
C LEU A 92 -8.30 5.27 18.69
N LEU A 93 -6.99 5.49 18.47
CA LEU A 93 -6.19 6.39 19.32
C LEU A 93 -5.74 7.67 18.61
N LYS A 94 -6.16 7.89 17.36
CA LYS A 94 -5.85 9.09 16.54
C LYS A 94 -4.36 9.35 16.28
N GLN A 95 -3.48 8.43 16.68
CA GLN A 95 -2.05 8.52 16.38
C GLN A 95 -1.79 8.39 14.90
N ARG A 96 -0.85 9.20 14.41
CA ARG A 96 -0.55 9.36 12.99
C ARG A 96 0.71 8.59 12.66
N PHE A 97 0.61 7.67 11.72
CA PHE A 97 1.73 6.88 11.22
C PHE A 97 2.09 7.33 9.82
N ASP A 98 3.37 7.60 9.57
CA ASP A 98 3.89 7.90 8.24
C ASP A 98 3.73 6.67 7.33
N LEU A 99 3.12 6.86 6.17
CA LEU A 99 2.91 5.78 5.20
C LEU A 99 4.21 5.37 4.47
N ALA A 100 5.18 6.28 4.37
CA ALA A 100 6.44 6.04 3.68
C ALA A 100 7.45 5.27 4.54
N THR A 101 7.51 5.58 5.84
CA THR A 101 8.50 4.98 6.76
C THR A 101 7.88 4.04 7.80
N GLY A 102 6.61 4.21 8.14
CA GLY A 102 5.95 3.50 9.23
C GLY A 102 6.14 4.18 10.60
N ASP A 103 6.86 5.29 10.69
CA ASP A 103 7.11 5.97 11.97
C ASP A 103 5.84 6.64 12.50
N CYS A 104 5.63 6.57 13.82
CA CYS A 104 4.60 7.37 14.47
C CYS A 104 5.07 8.84 14.55
N LEU A 105 4.27 9.75 14.01
CA LEU A 105 4.53 11.18 14.03
C LEU A 105 4.27 11.82 15.40
N ASP A 106 3.52 11.12 16.25
CA ASP A 106 3.15 11.58 17.60
C ASP A 106 4.08 11.01 18.68
N ASP A 107 4.77 9.90 18.39
CA ASP A 107 5.68 9.22 19.33
C ASP A 107 6.87 8.59 18.56
N PRO A 108 8.08 9.16 18.63
CA PRO A 108 9.23 8.68 17.85
C PRO A 108 9.76 7.32 18.31
N GLU A 109 9.36 6.82 19.48
CA GLU A 109 9.76 5.49 19.96
C GLU A 109 8.89 4.37 19.35
N VAL A 110 7.81 4.73 18.65
CA VAL A 110 6.85 3.78 18.10
C VAL A 110 6.82 3.84 16.58
N SER A 111 6.92 2.67 15.96
CA SER A 111 6.85 2.51 14.51
C SER A 111 6.09 1.23 14.15
N VAL A 112 5.48 1.22 12.97
CA VAL A 112 4.94 0.01 12.34
C VAL A 112 5.85 -0.45 11.21
N PRO A 113 5.88 -1.76 10.88
CA PRO A 113 6.70 -2.24 9.77
C PRO A 113 6.23 -1.60 8.46
N ALA A 114 7.16 -1.06 7.69
CA ALA A 114 6.93 -0.66 6.30
C ALA A 114 7.34 -1.78 5.36
N TYR A 115 6.47 -2.09 4.39
CA TYR A 115 6.70 -3.13 3.41
C TYR A 115 6.98 -2.53 2.04
N GLY A 116 7.90 -3.14 1.30
CA GLY A 116 8.14 -2.76 -0.09
C GLY A 116 6.91 -3.03 -0.94
N VAL A 117 6.51 -2.09 -1.79
CA VAL A 117 5.40 -2.27 -2.73
C VAL A 117 5.90 -2.09 -4.15
N ARG A 118 5.39 -2.92 -5.07
CA ARG A 118 5.60 -2.74 -6.50
C ARG A 118 4.31 -3.03 -7.27
N VAL A 119 4.20 -2.45 -8.45
CA VAL A 119 3.17 -2.83 -9.43
C VAL A 119 3.84 -3.71 -10.47
N ARG A 120 3.49 -5.00 -10.49
CA ARG A 120 3.91 -5.90 -11.56
C ARG A 120 3.05 -5.60 -12.78
N GLY A 121 3.66 -5.07 -13.84
CA GLY A 121 2.95 -4.80 -15.09
C GLY A 121 2.31 -6.07 -15.67
N PRO A 122 1.31 -5.95 -16.56
CA PRO A 122 0.70 -7.10 -17.18
C PRO A 122 1.79 -7.92 -17.88
N GLU A 123 1.83 -9.21 -17.59
CA GLU A 123 2.72 -10.12 -18.27
C GLU A 123 2.35 -10.07 -19.76
N ARG A 124 3.17 -9.38 -20.57
CA ARG A 124 3.03 -9.49 -22.02
C ARG A 124 3.36 -10.94 -22.33
N LYS A 125 2.35 -11.77 -22.59
CA LYS A 125 2.57 -13.05 -23.25
C LYS A 125 3.36 -12.73 -24.51
N ALA A 126 4.62 -13.14 -24.57
CA ALA A 126 5.38 -13.10 -25.80
C ALA A 126 4.50 -13.80 -26.84
N ALA A 127 4.15 -13.09 -27.91
CA ALA A 127 3.46 -13.69 -29.03
C ALA A 127 4.34 -14.85 -29.51
N GLN A 128 3.96 -16.08 -29.17
CA GLN A 128 4.50 -17.26 -29.81
C GLN A 128 4.04 -17.16 -31.25
N GLY A 129 4.95 -16.71 -32.12
CA GLY A 129 4.74 -16.68 -33.55
C GLY A 129 4.42 -18.09 -34.01
N ALA A 130 3.15 -18.34 -34.29
CA ALA A 130 2.70 -19.46 -35.09
C ALA A 130 3.17 -19.20 -36.54
N GLY A 131 4.44 -19.49 -36.80
CA GLY A 131 5.00 -19.60 -38.13
C GLY A 131 5.01 -21.06 -38.58
N ARG A 132 3.83 -21.64 -38.82
CA ARG A 132 3.72 -22.80 -39.72
C ARG A 132 3.59 -22.24 -41.14
N ALA A 133 4.65 -22.40 -41.93
CA ALA A 133 4.57 -22.29 -43.39
C ALA A 133 4.79 -23.68 -43.97
N HIS A 134 3.99 -23.95 -44.99
CA HIS A 134 3.80 -25.21 -45.72
C HIS A 134 5.03 -25.69 -46.47
#